data_AF-A0A948F195-F1
#
_entry.id   AF-A0A948F195-F1
#
_cell.length_a   1.000
_cell.length_b   1.000
_cell.length_c   1.000
_cell.angle_alpha   90.00
_cell.angle_beta   90.00
_cell.angle_gamma   90.00
#
_symmetry.space_group_name_H-M   'P 1'
#
loop_
_entity.id
_entity.type
_entity.pdbx_description
1 polymer ?
#
loop_
_entity_poly.entity_id
_entity_poly.type
_entity_poly.pdbx_seq_one_letter_code
_entity_poly.pdbx_strand_id
1 'polypeptide(L)'
;MMQHSKSGRLRLPRYWEAPLFVTAIFLTFVVARYMQLGARREIFKTLRIEFVLGLVLAVACVFIISAYPVRIAKLRPAKNVLVGITLLFVAMIIQIPFAADKVMANNIFVDRVIKFAMLTFFMVALIRSPRAMRYFLAAFLFACFYVTQESARGAISGSLVWQNQGVMRLHGAVPIYAHPNSLGGVAIGLVPFVVFLFPVIRDWKFKLLLLPPLMTAGVCMLYSGSRTTYVGFFGFLVYWWLRSTNKLRWLLIGTALAAAALPVIPDQYVERFKSIGGQEAEGHSKQMRIEILN
;
A
#
# COMPACT_ATOMS: atom_id res chain seq x y z
N MET A 1 -19.21 -2.20 -23.63
CA MET A 1 -20.19 -2.20 -24.72
C MET A 1 -19.46 -2.66 -25.97
N MET A 2 -19.56 -3.95 -26.30
CA MET A 2 -18.91 -4.50 -27.49
C MET A 2 -19.71 -4.07 -28.71
N GLN A 3 -19.10 -3.33 -29.64
CA GLN A 3 -19.73 -3.05 -30.92
C GLN A 3 -19.46 -4.24 -31.85
N HIS A 4 -20.52 -4.92 -32.29
CA HIS A 4 -20.42 -5.94 -33.32
C HIS A 4 -20.05 -5.27 -34.65
N SER A 5 -18.79 -5.44 -35.05
CA SER A 5 -18.32 -5.13 -36.41
C SER A 5 -18.94 -6.16 -37.36
N LYS A 6 -19.43 -5.71 -38.54
CA LYS A 6 -19.92 -6.56 -39.65
C LYS A 6 -18.88 -7.58 -40.16
N SER A 7 -17.64 -7.55 -39.66
CA SER A 7 -16.52 -8.39 -40.07
C SER A 7 -16.23 -9.59 -39.16
N GLY A 8 -17.10 -9.95 -38.21
CA GLY A 8 -16.91 -11.11 -37.31
C GLY A 8 -15.73 -11.03 -36.32
N ARG A 9 -14.83 -10.05 -36.47
CA ARG A 9 -13.71 -9.79 -35.56
C ARG A 9 -14.16 -8.83 -34.46
N LEU A 10 -14.17 -9.31 -33.22
CA LEU A 10 -14.33 -8.48 -32.02
C LEU A 10 -13.28 -7.38 -32.02
N ARG A 11 -13.69 -6.13 -32.25
CA ARG A 11 -12.80 -4.96 -32.08
C ARG A 11 -12.63 -4.73 -30.59
N LEU A 12 -11.40 -4.88 -30.10
CA LEU A 12 -11.07 -4.52 -28.72
C LEU A 12 -11.43 -3.04 -28.51
N PRO A 13 -12.01 -2.67 -27.35
CA PRO A 13 -12.29 -1.27 -27.06
C PRO A 13 -11.00 -0.45 -27.13
N ARG A 14 -11.03 0.65 -27.86
CA ARG A 14 -9.89 1.57 -27.96
C ARG A 14 -9.79 2.35 -26.67
N TYR A 15 -8.78 2.04 -25.87
CA TYR A 15 -8.47 2.80 -24.66
C TYR A 15 -7.69 4.06 -25.03
N TRP A 16 -7.89 5.13 -24.26
CA TRP A 16 -7.00 6.29 -24.31
C TRP A 16 -5.70 5.94 -23.58
N GLU A 17 -4.57 6.34 -24.15
CA GLU A 17 -3.26 6.16 -23.54
C GLU A 17 -2.61 7.54 -23.38
N ALA A 18 -2.04 7.80 -22.20
CA ALA A 18 -1.26 8.99 -21.98
C ALA A 18 0.01 8.95 -22.85
N PRO A 19 0.59 10.11 -23.20
CA PRO A 19 1.89 10.16 -23.85
C PRO A 19 2.92 9.33 -23.07
N LEU A 20 3.78 8.60 -23.79
CA LEU A 20 4.74 7.67 -23.18
C LEU A 20 5.64 8.37 -22.15
N PHE A 21 6.08 9.59 -22.47
CA PHE A 21 6.91 10.40 -21.58
C PHE A 21 6.20 10.75 -20.26
N VAL A 22 4.92 11.15 -20.29
CA VAL A 22 4.14 11.43 -19.07
C VAL A 22 3.94 10.15 -18.26
N THR A 23 3.71 9.03 -18.94
CA THR A 23 3.62 7.72 -18.29
C THR A 23 4.94 7.36 -17.61
N ALA A 24 6.08 7.57 -18.27
CA ALA A 24 7.40 7.31 -17.69
C ALA A 24 7.64 8.16 -16.43
N ILE A 25 7.37 9.47 -16.48
CA ILE A 25 7.45 10.36 -15.30
C ILE A 25 6.58 9.82 -14.16
N PHE A 26 5.35 9.39 -14.45
CA PHE A 26 4.45 8.85 -13.45
C PHE A 26 4.98 7.57 -12.80
N LEU A 27 5.51 6.63 -13.59
CA LEU A 27 6.09 5.40 -13.06
C LEU A 27 7.34 5.71 -12.22
N THR A 28 8.19 6.64 -12.66
CA THR A 28 9.33 7.12 -11.88
C THR A 28 8.88 7.77 -10.58
N PHE A 29 7.79 8.56 -10.59
CA PHE A 29 7.21 9.12 -9.38
C PHE A 29 6.72 8.04 -8.41
N VAL A 30 6.04 7.00 -8.91
CA VAL A 30 5.60 5.86 -8.07
C VAL A 30 6.82 5.21 -7.40
N VAL A 31 7.85 4.89 -8.17
CA VAL A 31 9.10 4.30 -7.64
C VAL A 31 9.76 5.26 -6.63
N ALA A 32 9.91 6.53 -6.98
CA ALA A 32 10.53 7.54 -6.12
C ALA A 32 9.78 7.71 -4.80
N ARG A 33 8.45 7.76 -4.86
CA ARG A 33 7.58 7.99 -3.71
C ARG A 33 7.58 6.83 -2.72
N TYR A 34 7.49 5.60 -3.23
CA TYR A 34 7.47 4.39 -2.39
C TYR A 34 8.87 4.03 -1.90
N MET A 35 9.92 4.20 -2.70
CA MET A 35 11.29 3.96 -2.23
C MET A 35 11.85 5.11 -1.39
N GLN A 36 11.20 6.27 -1.36
CA GLN A 36 11.72 7.53 -0.79
C GLN A 36 13.13 7.83 -1.25
N LEU A 37 13.32 7.96 -2.57
CA LEU A 37 14.64 8.20 -3.17
C LEU A 37 15.32 9.45 -2.60
N GLY A 38 14.55 10.49 -2.26
CA GLY A 38 15.06 11.69 -1.59
C GLY A 38 15.63 11.42 -0.20
N ALA A 39 15.16 10.39 0.52
CA ALA A 39 15.75 10.00 1.80
C ALA A 39 17.02 9.15 1.66
N ARG A 40 17.28 8.60 0.47
CA ARG A 40 18.38 7.64 0.24
C ARG A 40 19.63 8.27 -0.35
N ARG A 41 19.51 9.37 -1.09
CA ARG A 41 20.62 10.04 -1.77
C ARG A 41 20.51 11.54 -1.60
N GLU A 42 21.59 12.18 -1.16
CA GLU A 42 21.63 13.63 -0.94
C GLU A 42 21.32 14.45 -2.20
N ILE A 43 21.70 13.95 -3.39
CA ILE A 43 21.36 14.60 -4.67
C ILE A 43 19.83 14.67 -4.84
N PHE A 44 19.11 13.59 -4.58
CA PHE A 44 17.65 13.54 -4.71
C PHE A 44 16.93 14.33 -3.61
N LYS A 45 17.52 14.37 -2.41
CA LYS A 45 17.05 15.21 -1.30
C LYS A 45 17.12 16.69 -1.65
N THR A 46 18.27 17.12 -2.17
CA THR A 46 18.54 18.52 -2.56
C THR A 46 17.58 18.97 -3.66
N LEU A 47 17.36 18.11 -4.66
CA LEU A 47 16.40 18.36 -5.73
C LEU A 47 14.93 18.23 -5.29
N ARG A 48 14.66 17.65 -4.10
CA ARG A 48 13.32 17.26 -3.64
C ARG A 48 12.56 16.50 -4.73
N ILE A 49 13.18 15.43 -5.25
CA ILE A 49 12.75 14.78 -6.49
C ILE A 49 11.27 14.35 -6.47
N GLU A 50 10.74 13.87 -5.34
CA GLU A 50 9.34 13.47 -5.20
C GLU A 50 8.39 14.66 -5.37
N PHE A 51 8.78 15.84 -4.86
CA PHE A 51 8.00 17.07 -5.00
C PHE A 51 8.01 17.57 -6.44
N VAL A 52 9.19 17.61 -7.08
CA VAL A 52 9.33 18.06 -8.47
C VAL A 52 8.52 17.17 -9.41
N LEU A 53 8.68 15.85 -9.31
CA LEU A 53 7.91 14.89 -10.10
C LEU A 53 6.40 15.02 -9.83
N GLY A 54 6.01 15.15 -8.55
CA GLY A 54 4.61 15.33 -8.17
C GLY A 54 3.99 16.61 -8.73
N LEU A 55 4.72 17.73 -8.74
CA LEU A 55 4.24 19.00 -9.28
C LEU A 55 4.06 18.94 -10.80
N VAL A 56 5.07 18.42 -11.52
CA VAL A 56 5.00 18.21 -12.97
C VAL A 56 3.80 17.33 -13.34
N LEU A 57 3.60 16.24 -12.60
CA LEU A 57 2.47 15.34 -12.81
C LEU A 57 1.13 15.98 -12.47
N ALA A 58 1.05 16.79 -11.41
CA ALA A 58 -0.17 17.49 -11.06
C ALA A 58 -0.63 18.41 -12.20
N VAL A 59 0.28 19.25 -12.72
CA VAL A 59 0.01 20.13 -13.85
C VAL A 59 -0.41 19.33 -15.09
N ALA A 60 0.36 18.30 -15.45
CA ALA A 60 0.06 17.45 -16.61
C ALA A 60 -1.31 16.74 -16.46
N CYS A 61 -1.63 16.22 -15.28
CA CYS A 61 -2.88 15.52 -15.03
C CYS A 61 -4.09 16.46 -15.08
N VAL A 62 -3.95 17.71 -14.61
CA VAL A 62 -5.00 18.74 -14.75
C VAL A 62 -5.31 18.98 -16.22
N PHE A 63 -4.29 19.23 -17.05
CA PHE A 63 -4.48 19.43 -18.50
C PHE A 63 -5.08 18.19 -19.19
N ILE A 64 -4.59 17.00 -18.85
CA ILE A 64 -5.08 15.73 -19.41
C ILE A 64 -6.54 15.49 -19.04
N ILE A 65 -6.94 15.74 -17.78
CA ILE A 65 -8.32 15.55 -17.35
C ILE A 65 -9.24 16.60 -18.01
N SER A 66 -8.80 17.85 -18.14
CA SER A 66 -9.57 18.89 -18.83
C SER A 66 -9.78 18.57 -20.32
N ALA A 67 -8.74 18.11 -21.01
CA ALA A 67 -8.83 17.74 -22.42
C ALA A 67 -9.58 16.41 -22.65
N TYR A 68 -9.43 15.47 -21.72
CA TYR A 68 -10.03 14.14 -21.80
C TYR A 68 -10.72 13.82 -20.47
N PRO A 69 -11.96 14.28 -20.26
CA PRO A 69 -12.66 14.10 -18.99
C PRO A 69 -12.93 12.63 -18.70
N VAL A 70 -12.67 12.22 -17.45
CA VAL A 70 -12.99 10.88 -16.96
C VAL A 70 -14.50 10.75 -16.87
N ARG A 71 -15.07 9.76 -17.54
CA ARG A 71 -16.53 9.52 -17.54
C ARG A 71 -16.99 8.84 -16.24
N ILE A 72 -16.79 9.51 -15.10
CA ILE A 72 -17.18 9.03 -13.76
C ILE A 72 -18.70 8.86 -13.65
N ALA A 73 -19.46 9.75 -14.31
CA ALA A 73 -20.92 9.80 -14.24
C ALA A 73 -21.64 8.53 -14.74
N LYS A 74 -20.99 7.68 -15.55
CA LYS A 74 -21.59 6.44 -16.05
C LYS A 74 -21.49 5.26 -15.09
N LEU A 75 -20.81 5.41 -13.96
CA LEU A 75 -20.64 4.37 -12.95
C LEU A 75 -21.37 4.81 -11.66
N ARG A 76 -22.64 4.42 -11.50
CA ARG A 76 -23.43 4.70 -10.27
C ARG A 76 -22.66 4.47 -8.95
N PRO A 77 -21.95 3.35 -8.73
CA PRO A 77 -21.18 3.16 -7.50
C PRO A 77 -20.04 4.19 -7.32
N ALA A 78 -19.47 4.72 -8.41
CA ALA A 78 -18.40 5.71 -8.34
C ALA A 78 -18.87 7.05 -7.77
N LYS A 79 -20.15 7.44 -7.98
CA LYS A 79 -20.71 8.67 -7.40
C LYS A 79 -20.75 8.59 -5.88
N ASN A 80 -21.23 7.47 -5.32
CA ASN A 80 -21.32 7.30 -3.86
C ASN A 80 -19.94 7.25 -3.22
N VAL A 81 -18.98 6.58 -3.87
CA VAL A 81 -17.58 6.56 -3.41
C VAL A 81 -16.99 7.98 -3.42
N LEU A 82 -17.22 8.75 -4.48
CA LEU A 82 -16.73 10.13 -4.56
C LEU A 82 -17.33 11.02 -3.47
N VAL A 83 -18.65 10.91 -3.24
CA VAL A 83 -19.34 11.62 -2.15
C VAL A 83 -18.73 11.22 -0.80
N GLY A 84 -18.51 9.93 -0.56
CA GLY A 84 -17.88 9.44 0.67
C GLY A 84 -16.47 9.97 0.87
N ILE A 85 -15.65 9.98 -0.18
CA ILE A 85 -14.29 10.57 -0.15
C ILE A 85 -14.37 12.06 0.18
N THR A 86 -15.25 12.81 -0.49
CA THR A 86 -15.42 14.26 -0.25
C THR A 86 -15.86 14.53 1.19
N LEU A 87 -16.85 13.79 1.69
CA LEU A 87 -17.31 13.92 3.08
C LEU A 87 -16.19 13.59 4.08
N LEU A 88 -15.38 12.57 3.81
CA LEU A 88 -14.22 12.23 4.64
C LEU A 88 -13.20 13.37 4.66
N PHE A 89 -12.90 13.98 3.51
CA PHE A 89 -12.00 15.13 3.41
C PHE A 89 -12.53 16.32 4.20
N VAL A 90 -13.81 16.65 4.05
CA VAL A 90 -14.47 17.72 4.79
C VAL A 90 -14.41 17.45 6.30
N ALA A 91 -14.72 16.23 6.73
CA ALA A 91 -14.63 15.84 8.13
C ALA A 91 -13.22 15.99 8.70
N MET A 92 -12.19 15.56 7.94
CA MET A 92 -10.79 15.72 8.35
C MET A 92 -10.38 17.20 8.46
N ILE A 93 -10.77 18.05 7.51
CA ILE A 93 -10.48 19.49 7.55
C ILE A 93 -11.15 20.14 8.76
N ILE A 94 -12.42 19.83 9.01
CA ILE A 94 -13.16 20.36 10.16
C ILE A 94 -12.50 19.94 11.47
N GLN A 95 -11.91 18.75 11.57
CA GLN A 95 -11.25 18.27 12.79
C GLN A 95 -9.93 19.00 13.12
N ILE A 96 -9.22 19.56 12.13
CA ILE A 96 -7.91 20.23 12.35
C ILE A 96 -7.98 21.33 13.42
N PRO A 97 -8.91 22.31 13.39
CA PRO A 97 -8.98 23.36 14.41
C PRO A 97 -9.35 22.84 15.81
N PHE A 98 -9.97 21.66 15.91
CA PHE A 98 -10.34 21.02 17.18
C PHE A 98 -9.30 20.01 17.67
N ALA A 99 -8.20 19.80 16.94
CA ALA A 99 -7.12 18.92 17.38
C ALA A 99 -6.36 19.54 18.57
N ALA A 100 -5.96 18.69 19.52
CA ALA A 100 -5.13 19.10 20.67
C ALA A 100 -3.81 19.74 20.21
N ASP A 101 -3.15 19.10 19.23
CA ASP A 101 -2.02 19.68 18.50
C ASP A 101 -2.43 19.99 17.06
N LYS A 102 -2.75 21.26 16.81
CA LYS A 102 -3.18 21.77 15.50
C LYS A 102 -2.07 21.71 14.46
N VAL A 103 -0.82 21.93 14.87
CA VAL A 103 0.34 21.97 13.97
C VAL A 103 0.64 20.56 13.48
N MET A 104 0.71 19.59 14.38
CA MET A 104 0.88 18.18 14.03
C MET A 104 -0.29 17.66 13.19
N ALA A 105 -1.54 18.01 13.54
CA ALA A 105 -2.71 17.62 12.76
C ALA A 105 -2.65 18.16 11.33
N ASN A 106 -2.29 19.43 11.15
CA ASN A 106 -2.11 20.04 9.83
C ASN A 106 -0.97 19.36 9.04
N ASN A 107 0.17 19.12 9.68
CA ASN A 107 1.30 18.43 9.05
C ASN A 107 0.91 17.03 8.60
N ILE A 108 0.19 16.26 9.43
CA ILE A 108 -0.32 14.94 9.07
C ILE A 108 -1.31 15.02 7.90
N PHE A 109 -2.21 15.99 7.91
CA PHE A 109 -3.19 16.18 6.83
C PHE A 109 -2.48 16.45 5.49
N VAL A 110 -1.52 17.37 5.45
CA VAL A 110 -0.77 17.67 4.23
C VAL A 110 0.12 16.49 3.82
N ASP A 111 0.90 15.93 4.74
CA ASP A 111 1.92 14.93 4.42
C ASP A 111 1.37 13.53 4.15
N ARG A 112 0.24 13.18 4.76
CA ARG A 112 -0.39 11.86 4.58
C ARG A 112 -1.61 11.99 3.68
N VAL A 113 -2.59 12.80 4.06
CA VAL A 113 -3.89 12.80 3.36
C VAL A 113 -3.76 13.37 1.95
N ILE A 114 -3.24 14.59 1.80
CA ILE A 114 -3.12 15.23 0.48
C ILE A 114 -2.15 14.45 -0.42
N LYS A 115 -0.96 14.10 0.08
CA LYS A 115 0.05 13.37 -0.73
C LYS A 115 -0.44 11.99 -1.20
N PHE A 116 -1.20 11.24 -0.38
CA PHE A 116 -1.79 9.98 -0.85
C PHE A 116 -2.93 10.21 -1.85
N ALA A 117 -3.75 11.23 -1.65
CA ALA A 117 -4.82 11.58 -2.58
C ALA A 117 -4.28 12.02 -3.96
N MET A 118 -3.13 12.71 -3.99
CA MET A 118 -2.45 13.05 -5.24
C MET A 118 -2.05 11.80 -6.05
N LEU A 119 -1.56 10.75 -5.39
CA LEU A 119 -1.26 9.50 -6.08
C LEU A 119 -2.53 8.89 -6.69
N THR A 120 -3.63 8.86 -5.94
CA THR A 120 -4.94 8.40 -6.47
C THR A 120 -5.40 9.24 -7.65
N PHE A 121 -5.26 10.57 -7.57
CA PHE A 121 -5.57 11.48 -8.65
C PHE A 121 -4.74 11.17 -9.91
N PHE A 122 -3.43 10.96 -9.78
CA PHE A 122 -2.57 10.60 -10.91
C PHE A 122 -2.95 9.24 -11.51
N MET A 123 -3.29 8.26 -10.67
CA MET A 123 -3.77 6.95 -11.14
C MET A 123 -5.05 7.08 -11.97
N VAL A 124 -6.03 7.85 -11.50
CA VAL A 124 -7.29 8.09 -12.21
C VAL A 124 -7.05 8.85 -13.52
N ALA A 125 -6.13 9.81 -13.52
CA ALA A 125 -5.79 10.59 -14.70
C ALA A 125 -5.09 9.75 -15.78
N LEU A 126 -4.11 8.93 -15.40
CA LEU A 126 -3.14 8.34 -16.33
C LEU A 126 -3.38 6.85 -16.62
N ILE A 127 -3.94 6.08 -15.68
CA ILE A 127 -4.14 4.64 -15.83
C ILE A 127 -5.51 4.38 -16.47
N ARG A 128 -5.61 4.64 -17.77
CA ARG A 128 -6.86 4.48 -18.55
C ARG A 128 -6.86 3.32 -19.54
N SER A 129 -5.76 2.55 -19.61
CA SER A 129 -5.65 1.35 -20.44
C SER A 129 -5.10 0.16 -19.65
N PRO A 130 -5.42 -1.09 -20.06
CA PRO A 130 -4.81 -2.28 -19.45
C PRO A 130 -3.29 -2.28 -19.52
N ARG A 131 -2.71 -1.65 -20.55
CA ARG A 131 -1.26 -1.54 -20.72
C ARG A 131 -0.67 -0.62 -19.64
N ALA A 132 -1.24 0.57 -19.45
CA ALA A 132 -0.84 1.49 -18.38
C ALA A 132 -0.97 0.84 -16.99
N MET A 133 -2.04 0.07 -16.76
CA MET A 133 -2.23 -0.67 -15.51
C MET A 133 -1.11 -1.69 -15.25
N ARG A 134 -0.67 -2.43 -16.28
CA ARG A 134 0.46 -3.37 -16.15
C ARG A 134 1.75 -2.65 -15.76
N TYR A 135 2.06 -1.52 -16.40
CA TYR A 135 3.26 -0.76 -16.07
C TYR A 135 3.20 -0.19 -14.67
N PHE A 136 2.05 0.35 -14.25
CA PHE A 136 1.84 0.82 -12.88
C PHE A 136 2.05 -0.31 -11.87
N LEU A 137 1.41 -1.46 -12.06
CA LEU A 137 1.53 -2.60 -11.15
C LEU A 137 2.97 -3.11 -11.09
N ALA A 138 3.69 -3.16 -12.21
CA ALA A 138 5.10 -3.54 -12.23
C ALA A 138 5.96 -2.56 -11.41
N ALA A 139 5.79 -1.24 -11.63
CA ALA A 139 6.52 -0.21 -10.90
C ALA A 139 6.19 -0.21 -9.39
N PHE A 140 4.91 -0.33 -9.05
CA PHE A 140 4.45 -0.39 -7.67
C PHE A 140 4.96 -1.65 -6.94
N LEU A 141 4.80 -2.83 -7.53
CA LEU A 141 5.28 -4.08 -6.93
C LEU A 141 6.80 -4.09 -6.81
N PHE A 142 7.52 -3.55 -7.80
CA PHE A 142 8.97 -3.39 -7.72
C PHE A 142 9.38 -2.47 -6.57
N ALA A 143 8.73 -1.31 -6.41
CA ALA A 143 9.04 -0.37 -5.34
C ALA A 143 8.75 -0.98 -3.95
N CYS A 144 7.61 -1.66 -3.80
CA CYS A 144 7.27 -2.36 -2.57
C CYS A 144 8.25 -3.51 -2.29
N PHE A 145 8.59 -4.32 -3.31
CA PHE A 145 9.60 -5.38 -3.17
C PHE A 145 10.93 -4.81 -2.69
N TYR A 146 11.39 -3.70 -3.27
CA TYR A 146 12.65 -3.08 -2.89
C TYR A 146 12.69 -2.70 -1.40
N VAL A 147 11.58 -2.17 -0.88
CA VAL A 147 11.45 -1.79 0.54
C VAL A 147 11.36 -3.02 1.44
N THR A 148 10.54 -4.01 1.06
CA THR A 148 10.36 -5.22 1.88
C THR A 148 11.60 -6.11 1.89
N GLN A 149 12.34 -6.21 0.78
CA GLN A 149 13.59 -6.97 0.74
C GLN A 149 14.66 -6.33 1.64
N GLU A 150 14.74 -5.00 1.67
CA GLU A 150 15.73 -4.30 2.48
C GLU A 150 15.44 -4.51 3.96
N SER A 151 14.16 -4.41 4.33
CA SER A 151 13.70 -4.71 5.68
C SER A 151 13.94 -6.18 6.04
N ALA A 152 13.68 -7.13 5.13
CA ALA A 152 13.97 -8.54 5.36
C ALA A 152 15.47 -8.80 5.58
N ARG A 153 16.37 -8.13 4.83
CA ARG A 153 17.82 -8.16 5.10
C ARG A 153 18.18 -7.53 6.45
N GLY A 154 17.48 -6.46 6.81
CA GLY A 154 17.57 -5.83 8.13
C GLY A 154 17.18 -6.78 9.27
N ALA A 155 16.19 -7.64 9.05
CA ALA A 155 15.80 -8.67 10.01
C ALA A 155 16.91 -9.71 10.22
N ILE A 156 17.57 -10.12 9.13
CA ILE A 156 18.68 -11.10 9.19
C ILE A 156 19.92 -10.50 9.85
N SER A 157 20.25 -9.25 9.52
CA SER A 157 21.44 -8.56 10.04
C SER A 157 21.24 -7.92 11.42
N GLY A 158 20.00 -7.78 11.89
CA GLY A 158 19.65 -7.00 13.08
C GLY A 158 19.67 -5.48 12.88
N SER A 159 20.13 -4.96 11.74
CA SER A 159 20.33 -3.52 11.50
C SER A 159 19.05 -2.68 11.45
N LEU A 160 17.90 -3.30 11.21
CA LEU A 160 16.58 -2.64 11.17
C LEU A 160 15.63 -3.19 12.24
N VAL A 161 16.18 -3.75 13.31
CA VAL A 161 15.40 -4.27 14.44
C VAL A 161 15.68 -3.39 15.65
N TRP A 162 14.62 -2.87 16.25
CA TRP A 162 14.72 -2.02 17.44
C TRP A 162 13.61 -2.35 18.43
N GLN A 163 13.82 -2.02 19.70
CA GLN A 163 12.82 -2.21 20.72
C GLN A 163 11.75 -1.12 20.61
N ASN A 164 10.51 -1.53 20.40
CA ASN A 164 9.37 -0.62 20.36
C ASN A 164 8.16 -1.27 21.04
N GLN A 165 7.63 -0.60 22.06
CA GLN A 165 6.51 -1.10 22.89
C GLN A 165 6.84 -2.50 23.48
N GLY A 166 7.95 -2.59 24.23
CA GLY A 166 8.34 -3.80 24.95
C GLY A 166 8.91 -4.96 24.12
N VAL A 167 8.88 -4.89 22.78
CA VAL A 167 9.32 -6.02 21.92
C VAL A 167 10.26 -5.55 20.81
N MET A 168 11.14 -6.44 20.34
CA MET A 168 12.01 -6.18 19.20
C MET A 168 11.20 -6.24 17.91
N ARG A 169 11.21 -5.16 17.12
CA ARG A 169 10.36 -5.01 15.94
C ARG A 169 11.18 -4.58 14.74
N LEU A 170 10.86 -5.18 13.61
CA LEU A 170 11.40 -4.80 12.32
C LEU A 170 10.75 -3.50 11.83
N HIS A 171 11.58 -2.59 11.33
CA HIS A 171 11.15 -1.38 10.62
C HIS A 171 11.82 -1.27 9.25
N GLY A 172 11.37 -0.30 8.46
CA GLY A 172 11.96 0.02 7.17
C GLY A 172 13.10 1.03 7.28
N ALA A 173 14.01 1.01 6.31
CA ALA A 173 15.20 1.87 6.28
C ALA A 173 14.92 3.34 5.92
N VAL A 174 13.68 3.67 5.52
CA VAL A 174 13.32 5.03 5.09
C VAL A 174 12.20 5.62 5.96
N PRO A 175 12.15 6.96 6.15
CA PRO A 175 11.26 7.61 7.11
C PRO A 175 9.78 7.19 7.09
N ILE A 176 9.19 6.95 5.92
CA ILE A 176 7.77 6.56 5.81
C ILE A 176 7.50 5.17 6.39
N TYR A 177 8.51 4.30 6.42
CA TYR A 177 8.44 2.93 6.95
C TYR A 177 9.26 2.76 8.23
N ALA A 178 9.85 3.83 8.78
CA ALA A 178 10.65 3.79 10.00
C ALA A 178 9.82 3.31 11.21
N HIS A 179 8.51 3.51 11.18
CA HIS A 179 7.62 2.92 12.16
C HIS A 179 7.22 1.49 11.74
N PRO A 180 7.35 0.46 12.61
CA PRO A 180 7.00 -0.93 12.28
C PRO A 180 5.58 -1.12 11.73
N ASN A 181 4.60 -0.39 12.24
CA ASN A 181 3.23 -0.41 11.70
C ASN A 181 3.14 0.06 10.25
N SER A 182 3.94 1.05 9.83
CA SER A 182 3.95 1.52 8.45
C SER A 182 4.58 0.48 7.52
N LEU A 183 5.67 -0.16 7.95
CA LEU A 183 6.27 -1.29 7.23
C LEU A 183 5.29 -2.46 7.10
N GLY A 184 4.66 -2.85 8.21
CA GLY A 184 3.66 -3.90 8.22
C GLY A 184 2.47 -3.57 7.32
N GLY A 185 2.08 -2.28 7.22
CA GLY A 185 1.02 -1.78 6.35
C GLY A 185 1.33 -1.94 4.86
N VAL A 186 2.54 -1.59 4.42
CA VAL A 186 2.96 -1.80 3.01
C VAL A 186 3.07 -3.29 2.69
N ALA A 187 3.57 -4.10 3.63
CA ALA A 187 3.71 -5.54 3.45
C ALA A 187 2.35 -6.25 3.28
N ILE A 188 1.36 -6.00 4.15
CA ILE A 188 0.02 -6.55 3.96
C ILE A 188 -0.68 -5.98 2.72
N GLY A 189 -0.44 -4.71 2.40
CA GLY A 189 -0.97 -4.05 1.21
C GLY A 189 -0.51 -4.72 -0.09
N LEU A 190 0.66 -5.37 -0.10
CA LEU A 190 1.19 -6.09 -1.25
C LEU A 190 0.51 -7.45 -1.50
N VAL A 191 0.04 -8.12 -0.44
CA VAL A 191 -0.50 -9.50 -0.52
C VAL A 191 -1.67 -9.62 -1.50
N PRO A 192 -2.72 -8.77 -1.47
CA PRO A 192 -3.83 -8.88 -2.41
C PRO A 192 -3.38 -8.75 -3.87
N PHE A 193 -2.44 -7.86 -4.17
CA PHE A 193 -1.97 -7.68 -5.54
C PHE A 193 -1.31 -8.95 -6.07
N VAL A 194 -0.42 -9.57 -5.29
CA VAL A 194 0.23 -10.83 -5.69
C VAL A 194 -0.80 -11.94 -5.84
N VAL A 195 -1.67 -12.14 -4.85
CA VAL A 195 -2.66 -13.23 -4.86
C VAL A 195 -3.62 -13.11 -6.04
N PHE A 196 -4.12 -11.91 -6.35
CA PHE A 196 -5.05 -11.71 -7.47
C PHE A 196 -4.36 -11.65 -8.83
N LEU A 197 -3.08 -11.28 -8.91
CA LEU A 197 -2.33 -11.32 -10.17
C LEU A 197 -1.89 -12.74 -10.54
N PHE A 198 -1.61 -13.59 -9.55
CA PHE A 198 -1.10 -14.95 -9.77
C PHE A 198 -1.94 -15.79 -10.75
N PRO A 199 -3.29 -15.86 -10.66
CA PRO A 199 -4.10 -16.61 -11.62
C PRO A 199 -4.28 -15.89 -12.97
N VAL A 200 -4.07 -14.56 -13.02
CA VAL A 200 -4.26 -13.74 -14.23
C VAL A 200 -3.07 -13.85 -15.18
N ILE A 201 -1.86 -13.98 -14.63
CA ILE A 201 -0.64 -14.14 -15.40
C ILE A 201 -0.60 -15.55 -16.01
N ARG A 202 -0.47 -15.66 -17.34
CA ARG A 202 -0.40 -16.96 -18.03
C ARG A 202 1.00 -17.57 -18.01
N ASP A 203 2.01 -16.73 -18.20
CA ASP A 203 3.42 -17.17 -18.28
C ASP A 203 3.99 -17.41 -16.87
N TRP A 204 4.51 -18.62 -16.65
CA TRP A 204 5.04 -19.07 -15.37
C TRP A 204 6.26 -18.25 -14.93
N LYS A 205 7.07 -17.73 -15.86
CA LYS A 205 8.26 -16.91 -15.54
C LYS A 205 7.84 -15.64 -14.80
N PHE A 206 6.78 -15.00 -15.27
CA PHE A 206 6.23 -13.81 -14.60
C PHE A 206 5.54 -14.14 -13.29
N LYS A 207 5.01 -15.36 -13.11
CA LYS A 207 4.50 -15.81 -11.80
C LYS A 207 5.62 -15.95 -10.78
N LEU A 208 6.77 -16.48 -11.18
CA LEU A 208 7.94 -16.58 -10.30
C LEU A 208 8.39 -15.21 -9.79
N LEU A 209 8.29 -14.16 -10.62
CA LEU A 209 8.63 -12.78 -10.20
C LEU A 209 7.72 -12.24 -9.08
N LEU A 210 6.56 -12.84 -8.84
CA LEU A 210 5.68 -12.47 -7.73
C LEU A 210 6.05 -13.12 -6.39
N LEU A 211 6.87 -14.19 -6.39
CA LEU A 211 7.23 -14.90 -5.17
C LEU A 211 8.18 -14.10 -4.27
N PRO A 212 9.27 -13.47 -4.77
CA PRO A 212 10.14 -12.64 -3.92
C PRO A 212 9.43 -11.50 -3.16
N PRO A 213 8.55 -10.68 -3.78
CA PRO A 213 7.79 -9.69 -3.03
C PRO A 213 6.88 -10.30 -1.98
N LEU A 214 6.23 -11.44 -2.26
CA LEU A 214 5.38 -12.12 -1.30
C LEU A 214 6.16 -12.66 -0.10
N MET A 215 7.31 -13.30 -0.34
CA MET A 215 8.18 -13.84 0.71
C MET A 215 8.72 -12.72 1.62
N THR A 216 9.26 -11.66 1.03
CA THR A 216 9.81 -10.53 1.80
C THR A 216 8.72 -9.75 2.54
N ALA A 217 7.53 -9.62 1.96
CA ALA A 217 6.37 -9.09 2.67
C ALA A 217 5.98 -9.99 3.86
N GLY A 218 5.98 -11.33 3.69
CA GLY A 218 5.73 -12.27 4.79
C GLY A 218 6.68 -12.08 5.96
N VAL A 219 7.99 -11.97 5.69
CA VAL A 219 9.00 -11.64 6.72
C VAL A 219 8.66 -10.31 7.40
N CYS A 220 8.39 -9.25 6.62
CA CYS A 220 8.03 -7.95 7.18
C CYS A 220 6.76 -8.00 8.04
N MET A 221 5.75 -8.76 7.63
CA MET A 221 4.50 -8.89 8.37
C MET A 221 4.72 -9.56 9.72
N LEU A 222 5.48 -10.66 9.75
CA LEU A 222 5.79 -11.40 10.97
C LEU A 222 6.62 -10.53 11.93
N TYR A 223 7.77 -10.02 11.47
CA TYR A 223 8.73 -9.33 12.32
C TYR A 223 8.40 -7.86 12.59
N SER A 224 7.43 -7.25 11.89
CA SER A 224 6.98 -5.89 12.23
C SER A 224 6.24 -5.83 13.57
N GLY A 225 5.77 -6.97 14.12
CA GLY A 225 4.99 -7.00 15.35
C GLY A 225 3.71 -6.14 15.31
N SER A 226 3.19 -5.84 14.11
CA SER A 226 2.10 -4.87 13.95
C SER A 226 0.73 -5.54 14.08
N ARG A 227 -0.01 -5.16 15.12
CA ARG A 227 -1.42 -5.57 15.34
C ARG A 227 -2.28 -5.29 14.10
N THR A 228 -2.13 -4.12 13.48
CA THR A 228 -2.87 -3.74 12.27
C THR A 228 -2.57 -4.68 11.10
N THR A 229 -1.31 -5.09 10.94
CA THR A 229 -0.91 -6.05 9.90
C THR A 229 -1.52 -7.42 10.12
N TYR A 230 -1.52 -7.90 11.36
CA TYR A 230 -2.14 -9.18 11.70
C TYR A 230 -3.65 -9.16 11.47
N VAL A 231 -4.34 -8.12 11.96
CA VAL A 231 -5.77 -7.95 11.72
C VAL A 231 -6.08 -7.86 10.23
N GLY A 232 -5.29 -7.11 9.47
CA GLY A 232 -5.43 -7.02 8.01
C GLY A 232 -5.22 -8.36 7.31
N PHE A 233 -4.24 -9.16 7.75
CA PHE A 233 -3.99 -10.49 7.23
C PHE A 233 -5.11 -11.47 7.56
N PHE A 234 -5.57 -11.52 8.81
CA PHE A 234 -6.70 -12.34 9.20
C PHE A 234 -7.98 -11.94 8.49
N GLY A 235 -8.25 -10.63 8.35
CA GLY A 235 -9.36 -10.12 7.55
C GLY A 235 -9.29 -10.56 6.09
N PHE A 236 -8.09 -10.54 5.49
CA PHE A 236 -7.86 -11.05 4.14
C PHE A 236 -8.09 -12.57 4.05
N LEU A 237 -7.61 -13.36 5.02
CA LEU A 237 -7.85 -14.81 5.07
C LEU A 237 -9.33 -15.15 5.22
N VAL A 238 -10.06 -14.44 6.10
CA VAL A 238 -11.50 -14.61 6.27
C VAL A 238 -12.22 -14.26 4.97
N TYR A 239 -11.91 -13.12 4.35
CA TYR A 239 -12.45 -12.75 3.04
C TYR A 239 -12.19 -13.84 2.00
N TRP A 240 -10.96 -14.36 1.92
CA TRP A 240 -10.59 -15.42 0.99
C TRP A 240 -11.38 -16.71 1.24
N TRP A 241 -11.51 -17.12 2.50
CA TRP A 241 -12.29 -18.28 2.90
C TRP A 241 -13.77 -18.14 2.57
N LEU A 242 -14.37 -16.95 2.82
CA LEU A 242 -15.76 -16.65 2.47
C LEU A 242 -16.01 -16.71 0.96
N ARG A 243 -15.01 -16.37 0.13
CA ARG A 243 -15.10 -16.41 -1.33
C ARG A 243 -14.77 -17.77 -1.94
N SER A 244 -14.20 -18.68 -1.17
CA SER A 244 -13.83 -20.02 -1.63
C SER A 244 -15.05 -20.94 -1.75
N THR A 245 -15.08 -21.75 -2.82
CA THR A 245 -16.05 -22.85 -2.99
C THR A 245 -15.78 -24.02 -2.03
N ASN A 246 -14.51 -24.31 -1.73
CA ASN A 246 -14.07 -25.45 -0.92
C ASN A 246 -13.65 -25.04 0.50
N LYS A 247 -14.62 -24.58 1.30
CA LYS A 247 -14.38 -24.02 2.65
C LYS A 247 -13.61 -24.96 3.58
N LEU A 248 -13.95 -26.26 3.59
CA LEU A 248 -13.31 -27.25 4.44
C LEU A 248 -11.83 -27.44 4.09
N ARG A 249 -11.51 -27.55 2.79
CA ARG A 249 -10.12 -27.70 2.33
C ARG A 249 -9.25 -26.54 2.79
N TRP A 250 -9.72 -25.31 2.61
CA TRP A 250 -8.96 -24.12 3.03
C TRP A 250 -8.87 -23.97 4.55
N LEU A 251 -9.88 -24.41 5.29
CA LEU A 251 -9.81 -24.48 6.74
C LEU A 251 -8.70 -25.45 7.18
N LEU A 252 -8.66 -26.66 6.62
CA LEU A 252 -7.62 -27.66 6.93
C LEU A 252 -6.22 -27.17 6.57
N ILE A 253 -6.05 -26.59 5.37
CA ILE A 253 -4.76 -25.99 4.95
C ILE A 253 -4.37 -24.85 5.89
N GLY A 254 -5.30 -23.96 6.22
CA GLY A 254 -5.07 -22.85 7.14
C GLY A 254 -4.63 -23.32 8.52
N THR A 255 -5.31 -24.31 9.09
CA THR A 255 -4.96 -24.91 10.38
C THR A 255 -3.59 -25.58 10.34
N ALA A 256 -3.29 -26.35 9.29
CA ALA A 256 -1.98 -26.98 9.12
C ALA A 256 -0.85 -25.95 9.02
N LEU A 257 -1.05 -24.88 8.25
CA LEU A 257 -0.08 -23.79 8.12
C LEU A 257 0.09 -23.03 9.44
N ALA A 258 -1.00 -22.77 10.17
CA ALA A 258 -0.94 -22.11 11.47
C ALA A 258 -0.19 -22.96 12.51
N ALA A 259 -0.45 -24.27 12.55
CA ALA A 259 0.26 -25.21 13.42
C ALA A 259 1.76 -25.28 13.08
N ALA A 260 2.11 -25.26 11.79
CA ALA A 260 3.52 -25.25 11.35
C ALA A 260 4.21 -23.90 11.62
N ALA A 261 3.48 -22.79 11.60
CA ALA A 261 4.03 -21.46 11.83
C ALA A 261 4.22 -21.15 13.34
N LEU A 262 3.38 -21.70 14.20
CA LEU A 262 3.40 -21.44 15.65
C LEU A 262 4.79 -21.59 16.31
N PRO A 263 5.56 -22.69 16.08
CA PRO A 263 6.87 -22.86 16.70
C PRO A 263 7.96 -21.92 16.16
N VAL A 264 7.70 -21.24 15.03
CA VAL A 264 8.66 -20.32 14.40
C VAL A 264 8.43 -18.87 14.86
N ILE A 265 7.30 -18.58 15.50
CA ILE A 265 6.97 -17.23 15.98
C ILE A 265 7.62 -17.01 17.35
N PRO A 266 8.47 -15.98 17.52
CA PRO A 266 9.04 -15.64 18.82
C PRO A 266 7.96 -15.35 19.88
N ASP A 267 8.17 -15.81 21.12
CA ASP A 267 7.20 -15.71 22.23
C ASP A 267 6.71 -14.27 22.48
N GLN A 268 7.59 -13.29 22.36
CA GLN A 268 7.27 -11.86 22.45
C GLN A 268 6.17 -11.41 21.47
N TYR A 269 6.04 -12.04 20.30
CA TYR A 269 4.95 -11.75 19.37
C TYR A 269 3.66 -12.47 19.75
N VAL A 270 3.75 -13.65 20.35
CA VAL A 270 2.58 -14.40 20.88
C VAL A 270 1.87 -13.57 21.95
N GLU A 271 2.62 -12.91 22.83
CA GLU A 271 2.06 -12.00 23.84
C GLU A 271 1.36 -10.79 23.21
N ARG A 272 1.92 -10.25 22.12
CA ARG A 272 1.26 -9.18 21.35
C ARG A 272 -0.04 -9.65 20.71
N PHE A 273 -0.13 -10.89 20.23
CA PHE A 273 -1.39 -11.45 19.75
C PHE A 273 -2.44 -11.54 20.86
N LYS A 274 -2.04 -11.98 22.07
CA LYS A 274 -2.94 -12.01 23.24
C LYS A 274 -3.46 -10.61 23.59
N SER A 275 -2.63 -9.57 23.46
CA SER A 275 -3.01 -8.17 23.71
C SER A 275 -4.00 -7.56 22.70
N ILE A 276 -4.35 -8.25 21.62
CA ILE A 276 -5.38 -7.78 20.67
C ILE A 276 -6.79 -7.84 21.31
N GLY A 277 -7.03 -8.80 22.21
CA GLY A 277 -8.31 -8.98 22.91
C GLY A 277 -8.28 -8.72 24.42
N GLY A 278 -7.12 -8.40 25.00
CA GLY A 278 -6.93 -8.17 26.45
C GLY A 278 -6.38 -6.79 26.79
N GLN A 279 -6.25 -6.48 28.09
CA GLN A 279 -5.58 -5.26 28.57
C GLN A 279 -4.11 -5.25 28.12
N GLU A 280 -3.63 -4.10 27.62
CA GLU A 280 -2.25 -3.95 27.15
C GLU A 280 -1.27 -4.29 28.30
N ALA A 281 -0.36 -5.25 28.08
CA ALA A 281 0.64 -5.66 29.08
C ALA A 281 1.59 -4.51 29.48
N GLU A 282 1.66 -3.45 28.67
CA GLU A 282 2.35 -2.21 28.95
C GLU A 282 1.44 -1.06 28.51
N GLY A 283 0.86 -0.32 29.46
CA GLY A 283 -0.05 0.82 29.24
C GLY A 283 0.57 2.04 28.52
N HIS A 284 1.64 1.85 27.76
CA HIS A 284 2.44 2.92 27.16
C HIS A 284 1.90 3.43 25.83
N SER A 285 0.93 2.80 25.16
CA SER A 285 0.34 3.37 23.93
C SER A 285 -0.41 4.67 24.21
N LYS A 286 -1.09 4.74 25.36
CA LYS A 286 -1.84 5.92 25.78
C LYS A 286 -0.92 6.96 26.43
N GLN A 287 0.05 6.53 27.26
CA GLN A 287 1.02 7.42 27.89
C GLN A 287 2.04 8.01 26.90
N MET A 288 2.61 7.25 25.96
CA MET A 288 3.45 7.83 24.88
C MET A 288 2.65 8.76 23.97
N ARG A 289 1.36 8.52 23.77
CA ARG A 289 0.50 9.48 23.04
C ARG A 289 0.26 10.77 23.84
N ILE A 290 0.29 10.71 25.17
CA ILE A 290 0.18 11.88 26.06
C ILE A 290 1.53 12.61 26.16
N GLU A 291 2.66 11.90 26.20
CA GLU A 291 4.01 12.49 26.14
C GLU A 291 4.32 13.16 24.80
N ILE A 292 3.75 12.69 23.68
CA ILE A 292 3.85 13.41 22.40
C ILE A 292 3.01 14.71 22.40
N LEU A 293 2.04 14.84 23.31
CA LEU A 293 1.14 16.00 23.40
C LEU A 293 1.56 17.02 24.47
N ASN A 294 2.58 16.71 25.29
CA ASN A 294 3.17 17.60 26.29
C ASN A 294 4.57 18.03 25.86
#